data_AF-A0A7I7LIZ3-F1
#
_entry.id   AF-A0A7I7LIZ3-F1
#
_cell.length_a   1.000
_cell.length_b   1.000
_cell.length_c   1.000
_cell.angle_alpha   90.00
_cell.angle_beta   90.00
_cell.angle_gamma   90.00
#
_symmetry.space_group_name_H-M   'P 1'
#
loop_
_entity.id
_entity.type
_entity.pdbx_description
1 polymer ?
#
loop_
_entity_poly.entity_id
_entity_poly.type
_entity_poly.pdbx_seq_one_letter_code
_entity_poly.pdbx_strand_id
1 'polypeptide(L)'
;MQLAQQTNSIVVVPTVPSIPLPFGMWIGGAQMQQGVGSLFLGSQTALNISANQAGYLGTLPQDFILSGHSAGGGLASIAAGSYLANLGAATNNLQGVVMFDGVASNASAFGAAVANLQAANVPIYVVAAPPQPWNAFGANTNQLVSLYPGQFTGVEIVNGSHVDSMLGGNPLIDFAAQLLTGFSPPGATQAVYTLSSGWINDIWAGADPLNPIYGIYGPTGGYVAPGGQAIFLGPTAGIVLPA
;
A
#
# COMPACT_ATOMS: atom_id res chain seq x y z
N MET A 1 6.27 1.98 -13.44
CA MET A 1 6.38 0.98 -14.53
C MET A 1 6.80 -0.40 -14.03
N GLN A 2 7.71 -0.48 -13.06
CA GLN A 2 8.25 -1.76 -12.58
C GLN A 2 7.19 -2.66 -11.91
N LEU A 3 6.28 -2.10 -11.10
CA LEU A 3 5.24 -2.89 -10.40
C LEU A 3 4.31 -3.63 -11.38
N ALA A 4 3.73 -2.92 -12.35
CA ALA A 4 2.83 -3.51 -13.36
C ALA A 4 3.48 -4.68 -14.12
N GLN A 5 4.77 -4.53 -14.47
CA GLN A 5 5.54 -5.57 -15.16
C GLN A 5 5.84 -6.76 -14.26
N GLN A 6 6.18 -6.52 -12.99
CA GLN A 6 6.53 -7.58 -12.04
C GLN A 6 5.31 -8.36 -11.52
N THR A 7 4.11 -7.78 -11.58
CA THR A 7 2.87 -8.40 -11.08
C THR A 7 1.88 -8.76 -12.18
N ASN A 8 2.26 -8.54 -13.45
CA ASN A 8 1.41 -8.74 -14.62
C ASN A 8 0.02 -8.07 -14.46
N SER A 9 0.00 -6.84 -13.94
CA SER A 9 -1.22 -6.12 -13.58
C SER A 9 -1.47 -4.92 -14.48
N ILE A 10 -2.75 -4.59 -14.71
CA ILE A 10 -3.14 -3.28 -15.23
C ILE A 10 -3.12 -2.30 -14.06
N VAL A 11 -2.36 -1.21 -14.20
CA VAL A 11 -2.23 -0.19 -13.14
C VAL A 11 -3.00 1.06 -13.54
N VAL A 12 -3.97 1.45 -12.72
CA VAL A 12 -4.73 2.69 -12.84
C VAL A 12 -4.19 3.69 -11.82
N VAL A 13 -3.74 4.85 -12.29
CA VAL A 13 -3.18 5.91 -11.42
C VAL A 13 -4.03 7.18 -11.57
N PRO A 14 -4.98 7.44 -10.67
CA PRO A 14 -5.76 8.68 -10.72
C PRO A 14 -4.89 9.87 -10.31
N THR A 15 -5.17 11.03 -10.89
CA THR A 15 -4.62 12.32 -10.41
C THR A 15 -5.59 12.90 -9.39
N VAL A 16 -5.13 13.12 -8.16
CA VAL A 16 -5.94 13.64 -7.05
C VAL A 16 -5.29 14.88 -6.43
N PRO A 17 -6.07 15.87 -5.97
CA PRO A 17 -5.51 16.99 -5.21
C PRO A 17 -4.88 16.54 -3.90
N SER A 18 -3.65 16.98 -3.63
CA SER A 18 -2.92 16.68 -2.39
C SER A 18 -3.31 17.58 -1.21
N ILE A 19 -3.92 18.74 -1.50
CA ILE A 19 -4.35 19.72 -0.51
C ILE A 19 -5.87 19.88 -0.52
N PRO A 20 -6.51 20.23 0.61
CA PRO A 20 -7.92 20.58 0.64
C PRO A 20 -8.17 21.78 -0.27
N LEU A 21 -9.02 21.61 -1.28
CA LEU A 21 -9.50 22.70 -2.10
C LEU A 21 -10.86 23.18 -1.55
N PRO A 22 -11.19 24.48 -1.61
CA PRO A 22 -12.52 24.96 -1.24
C PRO A 22 -13.59 24.17 -2.03
N PHE A 23 -14.48 23.48 -1.31
CA PHE A 23 -15.52 22.61 -1.87
C PHE A 23 -15.03 21.42 -2.72
N GLY A 24 -13.72 21.14 -2.72
CA GLY A 24 -13.11 20.08 -3.51
C GLY A 24 -12.72 18.87 -2.68
N MET A 25 -12.77 17.69 -3.30
CA MET A 25 -12.20 16.47 -2.73
C MET A 25 -10.66 16.56 -2.74
N TRP A 26 -10.02 15.97 -1.73
CA TRP A 26 -8.57 15.89 -1.64
C TRP A 26 -8.17 14.52 -1.06
N ILE A 27 -6.91 14.14 -1.21
CA ILE A 27 -6.43 12.78 -0.90
C ILE A 27 -6.76 12.29 0.52
N GLY A 28 -6.76 13.19 1.51
CA GLY A 28 -7.09 12.86 2.90
C GLY A 28 -8.57 13.05 3.29
N GLY A 29 -9.44 13.42 2.35
CA GLY A 29 -10.85 13.70 2.62
C GLY A 29 -11.72 12.44 2.54
N ALA A 30 -12.70 12.33 3.45
CA ALA A 30 -13.63 11.19 3.50
C ALA A 30 -14.39 10.98 2.18
N GLN A 31 -14.79 12.07 1.51
CA GLN A 31 -15.48 12.02 0.21
C GLN A 31 -14.59 11.41 -0.88
N MET A 32 -13.29 11.73 -0.89
CA MET A 32 -12.34 11.12 -1.84
C MET A 32 -12.19 9.63 -1.55
N GLN A 33 -12.03 9.26 -0.27
CA GLN A 33 -11.86 7.87 0.15
C GLN A 33 -13.07 7.01 -0.21
N GLN A 34 -14.28 7.52 0.05
CA GLN A 34 -15.53 6.86 -0.34
C GLN A 34 -15.69 6.80 -1.86
N GLY A 35 -15.37 7.90 -2.56
CA GLY A 35 -15.38 7.98 -4.02
C GLY A 35 -14.50 6.91 -4.66
N VAL A 36 -13.25 6.79 -4.22
CA VAL A 36 -12.33 5.74 -4.69
C VAL A 36 -12.88 4.35 -4.40
N GLY A 37 -13.37 4.09 -3.17
CA GLY A 37 -13.97 2.78 -2.83
C GLY A 37 -15.15 2.42 -3.74
N SER A 38 -16.00 3.41 -4.08
CA SER A 38 -17.17 3.21 -4.94
C SER A 38 -16.84 2.87 -6.39
N LEU A 39 -15.65 3.21 -6.89
CA LEU A 39 -15.23 2.87 -8.26
C LEU A 39 -15.18 1.35 -8.48
N PHE A 40 -14.97 0.59 -7.41
CA PHE A 40 -14.81 -0.86 -7.44
C PHE A 40 -16.11 -1.62 -7.15
N LEU A 41 -17.20 -0.93 -6.83
CA LEU A 41 -18.51 -1.54 -6.63
C LEU A 41 -19.17 -1.91 -7.98
N GLY A 42 -19.96 -2.98 -7.97
CA GLY A 42 -20.71 -3.43 -9.15
C GLY A 42 -19.79 -3.81 -10.31
N SER A 43 -20.14 -3.37 -11.53
CA SER A 43 -19.41 -3.70 -12.76
C SER A 43 -18.19 -2.83 -13.04
N GLN A 44 -17.76 -1.97 -12.10
CA GLN A 44 -16.60 -1.10 -12.26
C GLN A 44 -16.68 -0.21 -13.52
N THR A 45 -17.88 0.27 -13.84
CA THR A 45 -18.19 0.93 -15.12
C THR A 45 -17.30 2.15 -15.38
N ALA A 46 -17.07 2.99 -14.36
CA ALA A 46 -16.22 4.17 -14.50
C ALA A 46 -14.76 3.81 -14.84
N LEU A 47 -14.22 2.76 -14.22
CA LEU A 47 -12.87 2.26 -14.49
C LEU A 47 -12.77 1.69 -15.90
N ASN A 48 -13.76 0.90 -16.32
CA ASN A 48 -13.83 0.35 -17.68
C ASN A 48 -13.92 1.45 -18.75
N ILE A 49 -14.75 2.47 -18.54
CA ILE A 49 -14.83 3.62 -19.45
C ILE A 49 -13.48 4.32 -19.56
N SER A 50 -12.82 4.59 -18.44
CA SER A 50 -11.50 5.22 -18.40
C SER A 50 -10.46 4.39 -19.16
N ALA A 51 -10.41 3.07 -18.92
CA ALA A 51 -9.48 2.17 -19.61
C ALA A 51 -9.72 2.14 -21.13
N ASN A 52 -10.98 2.08 -21.57
CA ASN A 52 -11.32 2.11 -22.99
C ASN A 52 -10.92 3.44 -23.64
N GLN A 53 -11.09 4.58 -22.95
CA GLN A 53 -10.61 5.88 -23.42
C GLN A 53 -9.09 5.96 -23.49
N ALA A 54 -8.38 5.23 -22.62
CA ALA A 54 -6.93 5.08 -22.68
C ALA A 54 -6.44 4.07 -23.73
N GLY A 55 -7.36 3.45 -24.50
CA GLY A 55 -7.04 2.52 -25.58
C GLY A 55 -7.02 1.03 -25.19
N TYR A 56 -7.42 0.68 -23.96
CA TYR A 56 -7.59 -0.73 -23.58
C TYR A 56 -8.84 -1.31 -24.26
N LEU A 57 -8.71 -2.46 -24.90
CA LEU A 57 -9.82 -3.14 -25.56
C LEU A 57 -10.39 -4.22 -24.64
N GLY A 58 -11.64 -4.03 -24.18
CA GLY A 58 -12.36 -5.00 -23.36
C GLY A 58 -12.72 -4.47 -21.97
N THR A 59 -12.91 -5.39 -21.03
CA THR A 59 -13.21 -5.09 -19.62
C THR A 59 -12.01 -5.39 -18.74
N LEU A 60 -11.71 -4.51 -17.80
CA LEU A 60 -10.71 -4.73 -16.77
C LEU A 60 -11.03 -5.99 -15.94
N PRO A 61 -10.00 -6.72 -15.47
CA PRO A 61 -10.18 -7.70 -14.40
C PRO A 61 -10.88 -7.07 -13.19
N GLN A 62 -11.80 -7.81 -12.57
CA GLN A 62 -12.56 -7.28 -11.43
C GLN A 62 -11.78 -7.36 -10.13
N ASP A 63 -10.93 -8.39 -9.96
CA ASP A 63 -10.08 -8.48 -8.78
C ASP A 63 -9.03 -7.37 -8.78
N PHE A 64 -8.82 -6.77 -7.61
CA PHE A 64 -7.95 -5.61 -7.49
C PHE A 64 -7.22 -5.57 -6.15
N ILE A 65 -6.10 -4.85 -6.17
CA ILE A 65 -5.32 -4.47 -4.99
C ILE A 65 -5.24 -2.95 -4.97
N LEU A 66 -5.34 -2.35 -3.79
CA LEU A 66 -5.12 -0.92 -3.60
C LEU A 66 -3.72 -0.67 -3.03
N SER A 67 -3.03 0.31 -3.59
CA SER A 67 -1.69 0.67 -3.13
C SER A 67 -1.51 2.17 -3.16
N GLY A 68 -0.66 2.67 -2.29
CA GLY A 68 -0.38 4.09 -2.23
C GLY A 68 0.78 4.42 -1.30
N HIS A 69 1.45 5.52 -1.64
CA HIS A 69 2.54 6.09 -0.86
C HIS A 69 2.04 7.24 0.02
N SER A 70 2.58 7.37 1.24
CA SER A 70 2.26 8.49 2.15
C SER A 70 0.75 8.65 2.34
N ALA A 71 0.20 9.86 2.16
CA ALA A 71 -1.24 10.13 2.17
C ALA A 71 -2.05 9.22 1.23
N GLY A 72 -1.45 8.76 0.12
CA GLY A 72 -2.02 7.76 -0.77
C GLY A 72 -2.19 6.39 -0.12
N GLY A 73 -1.30 5.99 0.79
CA GLY A 73 -1.45 4.75 1.57
C GLY A 73 -2.63 4.82 2.54
N GLY A 74 -2.84 5.98 3.17
CA GLY A 74 -4.02 6.26 3.97
C GLY A 74 -5.31 6.25 3.14
N LEU A 75 -5.28 6.89 1.96
CA LEU A 75 -6.40 6.84 0.99
C LEU A 75 -6.71 5.40 0.59
N ALA A 76 -5.71 4.62 0.16
CA ALA A 76 -5.87 3.23 -0.28
C ALA A 76 -6.53 2.37 0.81
N SER A 77 -6.04 2.47 2.05
CA SER A 77 -6.57 1.71 3.18
C SER A 77 -8.02 2.09 3.52
N ILE A 78 -8.33 3.39 3.62
CA ILE A 78 -9.67 3.83 3.98
C ILE A 78 -10.67 3.60 2.84
N ALA A 79 -10.24 3.73 1.58
CA ALA A 79 -11.04 3.39 0.41
C ALA A 79 -11.37 1.89 0.37
N ALA A 80 -10.39 1.02 0.69
CA ALA A 80 -10.59 -0.41 0.82
C ALA A 80 -11.66 -0.74 1.88
N GLY A 81 -11.53 -0.14 3.07
CA GLY A 81 -12.51 -0.27 4.14
C GLY A 81 -13.90 0.24 3.75
N SER A 82 -13.95 1.36 3.02
CA SER A 82 -15.22 1.92 2.50
C SER A 82 -15.84 1.00 1.45
N TYR A 83 -15.05 0.42 0.54
CA TYR A 83 -15.54 -0.54 -0.44
C TYR A 83 -16.19 -1.74 0.25
N LEU A 84 -15.50 -2.37 1.23
CA LEU A 84 -16.01 -3.51 1.97
C LEU A 84 -17.29 -3.18 2.76
N ALA A 85 -17.33 -2.01 3.40
CA ALA A 85 -18.52 -1.56 4.13
C ALA A 85 -19.76 -1.38 3.25
N ASN A 86 -19.56 -1.07 1.96
CA ASN A 86 -20.64 -0.82 1.00
C ASN A 86 -20.87 -1.98 0.03
N LEU A 87 -20.11 -3.08 0.14
CA LEU A 87 -20.19 -4.22 -0.78
C LEU A 87 -21.53 -4.97 -0.67
N GLY A 88 -22.13 -5.00 0.52
CA GLY A 88 -23.36 -5.75 0.79
C GLY A 88 -23.15 -7.26 0.60
N ALA A 89 -24.05 -7.90 -0.15
CA ALA A 89 -24.00 -9.35 -0.43
C ALA A 89 -23.25 -9.70 -1.74
N ALA A 90 -22.60 -8.73 -2.38
CA ALA A 90 -21.85 -8.96 -3.59
C ALA A 90 -20.53 -9.70 -3.31
N THR A 91 -19.98 -10.37 -4.32
CA THR A 91 -18.66 -11.00 -4.24
C THR A 91 -17.58 -9.96 -3.97
N ASN A 92 -16.72 -10.23 -2.99
CA ASN A 92 -15.55 -9.41 -2.71
C ASN A 92 -14.47 -9.67 -3.78
N ASN A 93 -14.05 -8.60 -4.44
CA ASN A 93 -12.97 -8.63 -5.44
C ASN A 93 -11.70 -7.91 -4.94
N LEU A 94 -11.72 -7.33 -3.73
CA LEU A 94 -10.53 -6.74 -3.12
C LEU A 94 -9.65 -7.86 -2.55
N GLN A 95 -8.44 -7.99 -3.08
CA GLN A 95 -7.49 -9.04 -2.68
C GLN A 95 -6.46 -8.55 -1.66
N GLY A 96 -6.20 -7.24 -1.56
CA GLY A 96 -5.24 -6.73 -0.59
C GLY A 96 -5.00 -5.23 -0.66
N VAL A 97 -4.29 -4.72 0.35
CA VAL A 97 -3.78 -3.36 0.40
C VAL A 97 -2.27 -3.39 0.65
N VAL A 98 -1.48 -2.68 -0.16
CA VAL A 98 -0.02 -2.57 0.03
C VAL A 98 0.38 -1.10 0.08
N MET A 99 0.82 -0.64 1.25
CA MET A 99 1.21 0.74 1.51
C MET A 99 2.73 0.93 1.40
N PHE A 100 3.13 2.12 0.97
CA PHE A 100 4.51 2.60 1.05
C PHE A 100 4.57 3.77 2.01
N ASP A 101 5.08 3.53 3.21
CA ASP A 101 5.17 4.50 4.31
C ASP A 101 3.88 5.33 4.48
N GLY A 102 2.75 4.61 4.53
CA GLY A 102 1.41 5.16 4.41
C GLY A 102 1.00 6.01 5.61
N VAL A 103 0.33 7.13 5.35
CA VAL A 103 -0.14 8.10 6.35
C VAL A 103 -1.65 8.32 6.17
N ALA A 104 -2.43 7.98 7.20
CA ALA A 104 -3.85 8.30 7.23
C ALA A 104 -4.09 9.67 7.89
N SER A 105 -4.97 10.47 7.29
CA SER A 105 -5.41 11.76 7.86
C SER A 105 -6.31 11.61 9.09
N ASN A 106 -6.86 10.41 9.33
CA ASN A 106 -7.78 10.12 10.41
C ASN A 106 -7.56 8.68 10.95
N ALA A 107 -7.02 8.58 12.17
CA ALA A 107 -6.71 7.31 12.81
C ALA A 107 -7.95 6.44 13.08
N SER A 108 -9.08 7.04 13.44
CA SER A 108 -10.32 6.29 13.68
C SER A 108 -10.87 5.68 12.39
N ALA A 109 -10.83 6.43 11.28
CA ALA A 109 -11.23 5.93 9.97
C ALA A 109 -10.30 4.81 9.47
N PHE A 110 -9.00 4.95 9.68
CA PHE A 110 -8.03 3.90 9.39
C PHE A 110 -8.29 2.63 10.21
N GLY A 111 -8.51 2.76 11.52
CA GLY A 111 -8.85 1.63 12.38
C GLY A 111 -10.13 0.92 11.96
N ALA A 112 -11.18 1.66 11.60
CA ALA A 112 -12.41 1.09 11.07
C ALA A 112 -12.20 0.36 9.73
N ALA A 113 -11.34 0.91 8.85
CA ALA A 113 -10.99 0.27 7.60
C ALA A 113 -10.21 -1.04 7.81
N VAL A 114 -9.27 -1.07 8.75
CA VAL A 114 -8.56 -2.28 9.17
C VAL A 114 -9.53 -3.33 9.71
N ALA A 115 -10.50 -2.94 10.54
CA ALA A 115 -11.51 -3.87 11.04
C ALA A 115 -12.35 -4.50 9.90
N ASN A 116 -12.72 -3.72 8.88
CA ASN A 116 -13.41 -4.24 7.70
C ASN A 116 -12.54 -5.23 6.90
N LEU A 117 -11.25 -4.91 6.72
CA LEU A 117 -10.29 -5.78 6.04
C LEU A 117 -10.12 -7.11 6.78
N GLN A 118 -10.01 -7.08 8.11
CA GLN A 118 -9.95 -8.28 8.95
C GLN A 118 -11.21 -9.14 8.82
N ALA A 119 -12.39 -8.54 8.88
CA ALA A 119 -13.66 -9.24 8.74
C ALA A 119 -13.85 -9.90 7.35
N ALA A 120 -13.20 -9.35 6.33
CA ALA A 120 -13.21 -9.87 4.97
C ALA A 120 -12.02 -10.79 4.63
N ASN A 121 -11.13 -11.07 5.60
CA ASN A 121 -9.89 -11.81 5.39
C ASN A 121 -8.98 -11.21 4.29
N VAL A 122 -8.99 -9.89 4.14
CA VAL A 122 -8.17 -9.17 3.17
C VAL A 122 -6.89 -8.66 3.85
N PRO A 123 -5.69 -9.04 3.36
CA PRO A 123 -4.43 -8.57 3.94
C PRO A 123 -4.17 -7.08 3.68
N ILE A 124 -3.48 -6.45 4.62
CA ILE A 124 -2.92 -5.10 4.49
C ILE A 124 -1.46 -5.10 4.97
N TYR A 125 -0.55 -4.68 4.10
CA TYR A 125 0.89 -4.65 4.37
C TYR A 125 1.49 -3.27 4.16
N VAL A 126 2.60 -2.98 4.82
CA VAL A 126 3.36 -1.74 4.66
C VAL A 126 4.85 -2.00 4.48
N VAL A 127 5.47 -1.32 3.50
CA VAL A 127 6.91 -1.07 3.57
C VAL A 127 7.08 0.31 4.21
N ALA A 128 7.61 0.35 5.43
CA ALA A 128 7.73 1.57 6.22
C ALA A 128 9.15 2.14 6.17
N ALA A 129 9.27 3.44 6.42
CA ALA A 129 10.53 4.05 6.83
C ALA A 129 10.51 4.29 8.35
N PRO A 130 11.67 4.45 9.01
CA PRO A 130 11.73 4.77 10.43
C PRO A 130 10.92 6.05 10.77
N PRO A 131 10.45 6.19 12.02
CA PRO A 131 9.67 7.35 12.46
C PRO A 131 10.33 8.69 12.11
N GLN A 132 9.64 9.50 11.33
CA GLN A 132 10.08 10.83 10.89
C GLN A 132 8.88 11.78 10.75
N PRO A 133 9.08 13.11 10.77
CA PRO A 133 7.96 14.06 10.71
C PRO A 133 7.01 13.83 9.51
N TRP A 134 7.56 13.46 8.36
CA TRP A 134 6.80 13.26 7.12
C TRP A 134 5.90 12.03 7.11
N ASN A 135 6.20 11.01 7.93
CA ASN A 135 5.31 9.86 8.12
C ASN A 135 4.54 9.92 9.44
N ALA A 136 4.35 11.14 9.97
CA ALA A 136 3.71 11.39 11.26
C ALA A 136 4.34 10.57 12.40
N PHE A 137 5.67 10.48 12.40
CA PHE A 137 6.46 9.72 13.38
C PHE A 137 6.04 8.24 13.48
N GLY A 138 5.71 7.64 12.34
CA GLY A 138 5.29 6.23 12.25
C GLY A 138 3.93 5.92 12.88
N ALA A 139 3.11 6.93 13.21
CA ALA A 139 1.84 6.73 13.93
C ALA A 139 0.91 5.71 13.24
N ASN A 140 0.78 5.79 11.91
CA ASN A 140 -0.08 4.89 11.15
C ASN A 140 0.47 3.45 11.10
N THR A 141 1.79 3.30 10.94
CA THR A 141 2.48 1.99 11.00
C THR A 141 2.31 1.35 12.38
N ASN A 142 2.52 2.12 13.46
CA ASN A 142 2.34 1.65 14.84
C ASN A 142 0.89 1.25 15.12
N GLN A 143 -0.07 2.02 14.59
CA GLN A 143 -1.48 1.66 14.69
C GLN A 143 -1.76 0.34 13.98
N LEU A 144 -1.28 0.16 12.74
CA LEU A 144 -1.46 -1.09 12.01
C LEU A 144 -0.89 -2.29 12.77
N VAL A 145 0.36 -2.17 13.24
CA VAL A 145 1.02 -3.18 14.11
C VAL A 145 0.13 -3.53 15.30
N SER A 146 -0.39 -2.54 16.03
CA SER A 146 -1.21 -2.78 17.22
C SER A 146 -2.53 -3.51 16.94
N LEU A 147 -3.04 -3.42 15.71
CA LEU A 147 -4.29 -4.05 15.28
C LEU A 147 -4.12 -5.48 14.77
N TYR A 148 -2.88 -5.94 14.56
CA TYR A 148 -2.53 -7.26 14.05
C TYR A 148 -1.53 -7.99 14.96
N PRO A 149 -1.85 -8.19 16.25
CA PRO A 149 -0.92 -8.81 17.19
C PRO A 149 -0.49 -10.20 16.72
N GLY A 150 0.82 -10.45 16.74
CA GLY A 150 1.41 -11.72 16.31
C GLY A 150 1.30 -12.04 14.81
N GLN A 151 0.87 -11.10 13.96
CA GLN A 151 0.71 -11.30 12.52
C GLN A 151 1.64 -10.39 11.71
N PHE A 152 1.95 -10.79 10.48
CA PHE A 152 2.76 -9.96 9.58
C PHE A 152 1.99 -8.71 9.15
N THR A 153 2.61 -7.54 9.36
CA THR A 153 2.06 -6.24 8.93
C THR A 153 2.96 -5.53 7.95
N GLY A 154 4.23 -5.90 7.84
CA GLY A 154 5.16 -5.23 6.94
C GLY A 154 6.62 -5.31 7.36
N VAL A 155 7.41 -4.49 6.69
CA VAL A 155 8.86 -4.37 6.88
C VAL A 155 9.23 -2.90 6.93
N GLU A 156 10.01 -2.49 7.92
CA GLU A 156 10.66 -1.18 7.98
C GLU A 156 12.03 -1.23 7.31
N ILE A 157 12.32 -0.33 6.36
CA ILE A 157 13.64 -0.25 5.74
C ILE A 157 14.64 0.38 6.72
N VAL A 158 15.75 -0.31 6.97
CA VAL A 158 16.79 0.17 7.89
C VAL A 158 17.39 1.46 7.35
N ASN A 159 17.37 2.52 8.17
CA ASN A 159 17.77 3.88 7.80
C ASN A 159 17.00 4.43 6.58
N GLY A 160 15.81 3.91 6.30
CA GLY A 160 14.96 4.34 5.19
C GLY A 160 14.51 5.80 5.29
N SER A 161 13.99 6.31 4.17
CA SER A 161 13.37 7.63 4.08
C SER A 161 11.91 7.51 3.65
N HIS A 162 11.10 8.52 4.00
CA HIS A 162 9.72 8.61 3.54
C HIS A 162 9.58 8.46 2.03
N VAL A 163 10.60 8.81 1.25
CA VAL A 163 10.57 8.79 -0.22
C VAL A 163 11.18 7.53 -0.84
N ASP A 164 11.48 6.49 -0.06
CA ASP A 164 12.13 5.26 -0.54
C ASP A 164 11.42 4.65 -1.77
N SER A 165 10.10 4.76 -1.86
CA SER A 165 9.30 4.23 -2.98
C SER A 165 9.25 5.12 -4.24
N MET A 166 9.71 6.37 -4.16
CA MET A 166 9.46 7.41 -5.16
C MET A 166 10.66 7.70 -6.08
N LEU A 167 11.85 7.20 -5.74
CA LEU A 167 13.07 7.56 -6.47
C LEU A 167 13.20 6.81 -7.80
N GLY A 168 13.89 7.42 -8.76
CA GLY A 168 14.17 6.86 -10.08
C GLY A 168 13.32 7.45 -11.20
N GLY A 169 12.50 8.47 -10.91
CA GLY A 169 11.67 9.17 -11.90
C GLY A 169 12.37 10.37 -12.50
N ASN A 170 12.58 11.42 -11.71
CA ASN A 170 13.25 12.65 -12.14
C ASN A 170 14.32 13.03 -11.11
N PRO A 171 15.62 13.00 -11.47
CA PRO A 171 16.70 13.22 -10.51
C PRO A 171 16.64 14.53 -9.72
N LEU A 172 16.08 15.60 -10.28
CA LEU A 172 15.93 16.89 -9.60
C LEU A 172 14.78 16.87 -8.59
N ILE A 173 13.67 16.21 -8.94
CA ILE A 173 12.52 16.03 -8.03
C ILE A 173 12.90 15.07 -6.92
N ASP A 174 13.59 13.98 -7.26
CA ASP A 174 14.10 12.97 -6.32
C ASP A 174 15.09 13.59 -5.33
N PHE A 175 15.98 14.48 -5.79
CA PHE A 175 16.91 15.20 -4.92
C PHE A 175 16.20 16.20 -4.01
N ALA A 176 15.26 16.99 -4.53
CA ALA A 176 14.50 17.95 -3.74
C ALA A 176 13.63 17.26 -2.68
N ALA A 177 13.01 16.13 -3.03
CA ALA A 177 12.23 15.33 -2.09
C ALA A 177 13.13 14.77 -0.97
N GLN A 178 14.28 14.18 -1.31
CA GLN A 178 15.23 13.67 -0.33
C GLN A 178 15.86 14.75 0.54
N LEU A 179 16.04 15.98 0.05
CA LEU A 179 16.53 17.08 0.88
C LEU A 179 15.53 17.43 2.00
N LEU A 180 14.23 17.23 1.76
CA LEU A 180 13.17 17.50 2.72
C LEU A 180 12.91 16.32 3.66
N THR A 181 13.04 15.08 3.17
CA THR A 181 12.66 13.85 3.88
C THR A 181 13.84 13.00 4.36
N GLY A 182 15.08 13.45 4.13
CA GLY A 182 16.27 12.63 4.29
C GLY A 182 16.56 11.78 3.05
N PHE A 183 17.83 11.39 2.88
CA PHE A 183 18.27 10.58 1.76
C PHE A 183 17.93 9.10 1.99
N SER A 184 17.41 8.45 0.96
CA SER A 184 17.21 7.00 0.98
C SER A 184 18.55 6.27 0.98
N PRO A 185 18.70 5.18 1.75
CA PRO A 185 19.92 4.38 1.71
C PRO A 185 20.05 3.69 0.35
N PRO A 186 21.29 3.35 -0.09
CA PRO A 186 21.50 2.63 -1.33
C PRO A 186 20.61 1.38 -1.44
N GLY A 187 19.85 1.28 -2.52
CA GLY A 187 18.95 0.15 -2.82
C GLY A 187 17.62 0.14 -2.07
N ALA A 188 17.28 1.15 -1.26
CA ALA A 188 15.97 1.22 -0.59
C ALA A 188 14.79 1.09 -1.56
N THR A 189 14.82 1.83 -2.68
CA THR A 189 13.76 1.76 -3.70
C THR A 189 13.63 0.37 -4.31
N GLN A 190 14.77 -0.27 -4.61
CA GLN A 190 14.75 -1.64 -5.13
C GLN A 190 14.20 -2.62 -4.08
N ALA A 191 14.54 -2.43 -2.80
CA ALA A 191 13.98 -3.22 -1.70
C ALA A 191 12.47 -3.05 -1.57
N VAL A 192 11.95 -1.81 -1.65
CA VAL A 192 10.50 -1.55 -1.66
C VAL A 192 9.81 -2.30 -2.80
N TYR A 193 10.36 -2.26 -4.01
CA TYR A 193 9.80 -2.96 -5.17
C TYR A 193 9.89 -4.48 -5.04
N THR A 194 11.02 -5.01 -4.55
CA THR A 194 11.18 -6.45 -4.31
C THR A 194 10.15 -6.95 -3.30
N LEU A 195 10.01 -6.27 -2.15
CA LEU A 195 9.05 -6.66 -1.12
C LEU A 195 7.61 -6.58 -1.64
N SER A 196 7.22 -5.44 -2.20
CA SER A 196 5.83 -5.20 -2.60
C SER A 196 5.36 -6.04 -3.79
N SER A 197 6.20 -6.22 -4.81
CA SER A 197 5.85 -7.11 -5.92
C SER A 197 5.74 -8.56 -5.46
N GLY A 198 6.63 -9.02 -4.58
CA GLY A 198 6.56 -10.34 -3.97
C GLY A 198 5.27 -10.56 -3.20
N TRP A 199 4.90 -9.63 -2.31
CA TRP A 199 3.66 -9.72 -1.54
C TRP A 199 2.41 -9.68 -2.41
N ILE A 200 2.39 -8.81 -3.43
CA ILE A 200 1.28 -8.72 -4.37
C ILE A 200 1.13 -10.04 -5.15
N ASN A 201 2.23 -10.62 -5.62
CA ASN A 201 2.19 -11.89 -6.34
C ASN A 201 1.76 -13.07 -5.45
N ASP A 202 2.14 -13.07 -4.17
CA ASP A 202 1.65 -14.08 -3.22
C ASP A 202 0.15 -13.93 -2.96
N ILE A 203 -0.35 -12.70 -2.79
CA ILE A 203 -1.80 -12.43 -2.68
C ILE A 203 -2.53 -12.98 -3.91
N TRP A 204 -2.03 -12.70 -5.13
CA TRP A 204 -2.64 -13.22 -6.36
C TRP A 204 -2.60 -14.75 -6.49
N ALA A 205 -1.56 -15.37 -5.94
CA ALA A 205 -1.40 -16.81 -5.94
C ALA A 205 -2.17 -17.52 -4.81
N GLY A 206 -2.80 -16.77 -3.90
CA GLY A 206 -3.44 -17.30 -2.71
C GLY A 206 -2.45 -17.83 -1.66
N ALA A 207 -1.19 -17.39 -1.73
CA ALA A 207 -0.17 -17.64 -0.73
C ALA A 207 -0.28 -16.64 0.44
N ASP A 208 0.35 -16.97 1.55
CA ASP A 208 0.28 -16.18 2.79
C ASP A 208 1.68 -15.95 3.39
N PRO A 209 1.82 -15.03 4.37
CA PRO A 209 3.11 -14.75 5.00
C PRO A 209 3.81 -15.96 5.62
N LEU A 210 3.10 -17.00 6.04
CA LEU A 210 3.68 -18.21 6.64
C LEU A 210 4.17 -19.19 5.57
N ASN A 211 3.51 -19.21 4.40
CA ASN A 211 3.80 -20.11 3.29
C ASN A 211 3.97 -19.34 1.96
N PRO A 212 4.97 -18.45 1.85
CA PRO A 212 5.14 -17.63 0.66
C PRO A 212 5.66 -18.43 -0.54
N ILE A 213 5.30 -17.99 -1.74
CA ILE A 213 5.81 -18.52 -3.02
C ILE A 213 6.82 -17.53 -3.62
N TYR A 214 6.52 -16.24 -3.57
CA TYR A 214 7.28 -15.17 -4.22
C TYR A 214 7.82 -14.13 -3.23
N GLY A 215 7.07 -13.87 -2.16
CA GLY A 215 7.32 -12.78 -1.23
C GLY A 215 8.37 -13.10 -0.17
N ILE A 216 8.85 -12.02 0.45
CA ILE A 216 9.76 -12.10 1.59
C ILE A 216 9.08 -11.43 2.78
N TYR A 217 8.81 -12.22 3.81
CA TYR A 217 8.12 -11.87 5.03
C TYR A 217 9.00 -12.05 6.28
N GLY A 218 10.17 -12.69 6.12
CA GLY A 218 11.15 -12.91 7.16
C GLY A 218 12.48 -13.44 6.60
N PRO A 219 13.45 -13.76 7.48
CA PRO A 219 14.83 -14.08 7.09
C PRO A 219 14.98 -15.33 6.22
N THR A 220 14.01 -16.25 6.28
CA THR A 220 13.97 -17.48 5.48
C THR A 220 12.82 -17.48 4.47
N GLY A 221 12.33 -16.30 4.08
CA GLY A 221 11.16 -16.16 3.21
C GLY A 221 9.88 -15.96 4.01
N GLY A 222 9.46 -16.96 4.81
CA GLY A 222 8.24 -16.87 5.63
C GLY A 222 8.37 -15.95 6.86
N TYR A 223 7.23 -15.43 7.31
CA TYR A 223 7.09 -14.67 8.54
C TYR A 223 7.34 -15.55 9.76
N VAL A 224 8.04 -14.99 10.75
CA VAL A 224 8.27 -15.63 12.04
C VAL A 224 7.80 -14.66 13.13
N ALA A 225 6.81 -15.06 13.92
CA ALA A 225 6.39 -14.28 15.07
C ALA A 225 7.53 -14.18 16.11
N PRO A 226 7.67 -13.05 16.82
CA PRO A 226 6.80 -11.87 16.83
C PRO A 226 7.24 -10.76 15.85
N GLY A 227 7.96 -11.08 14.77
CA GLY A 227 8.66 -10.07 13.97
C GLY A 227 9.98 -9.61 14.61
N GLY A 228 10.50 -8.48 14.15
CA GLY A 228 11.78 -7.91 14.61
C GLY A 228 13.02 -8.51 13.97
N GLN A 229 12.88 -9.49 13.06
CA GLN A 229 14.01 -10.07 12.37
C GLN A 229 14.50 -9.19 11.22
N ALA A 230 15.80 -9.22 10.97
CA ALA A 230 16.38 -8.56 9.80
C ALA A 230 16.23 -9.41 8.53
N ILE A 231 15.99 -8.74 7.41
CA ILE A 231 15.95 -9.28 6.07
C ILE A 231 16.99 -8.52 5.24
N PHE A 232 17.90 -9.22 4.59
CA PHE A 232 18.87 -8.61 3.69
C PHE A 232 18.29 -8.47 2.28
N LEU A 233 18.28 -7.24 1.75
CA LEU A 233 17.63 -6.87 0.49
C LEU A 233 18.65 -6.22 -0.45
N GLY A 234 19.76 -6.92 -0.67
CA GLY A 234 20.91 -6.43 -1.43
C GLY A 234 21.76 -5.46 -0.60
N PRO A 235 21.98 -4.20 -1.04
CA PRO A 235 22.79 -3.24 -0.31
C PRO A 235 22.09 -2.61 0.90
N THR A 236 20.79 -2.88 1.08
CA THR A 236 20.00 -2.44 2.25
C THR A 236 19.47 -3.64 3.03
N ALA A 237 18.89 -3.35 4.19
CA ALA A 237 18.18 -4.32 5.02
C ALA A 237 16.81 -3.78 5.40
N GLY A 238 15.89 -4.69 5.71
CA GLY A 238 14.62 -4.38 6.35
C GLY A 238 14.50 -5.09 7.68
N ILE A 239 13.72 -4.53 8.60
CA ILE A 239 13.30 -5.18 9.84
C ILE A 239 11.82 -5.54 9.69
N VAL A 240 11.48 -6.82 9.87
CA VAL A 240 10.07 -7.23 9.96
C VAL A 240 9.44 -6.47 11.12
N LEU A 241 8.31 -5.80 10.88
CA LEU A 241 7.64 -5.03 11.92
C LEU A 241 7.24 -5.95 13.08
N PRO A 242 7.56 -5.60 14.33
CA PRO A 242 7.19 -6.41 15.49
C PRO A 242 5.67 -6.35 15.67
N ALA A 243 5.05 -7.48 16.03
CA ALA A 243 3.61 -7.61 16.26
C ALA A 243 3.29 -8.01 17.69
#